data_AF-A0A2E9KY70-F1
#
_entry.id   AF-A0A2E9KY70-F1
#
_cell.length_a   1.000
_cell.length_b   1.000
_cell.length_c   1.000
_cell.angle_alpha   90.00
_cell.angle_beta   90.00
_cell.angle_gamma   90.00
#
_symmetry.space_group_name_H-M   'P 1'
#
loop_
_entity.id
_entity.type
_entity.pdbx_description
1 polymer ?
#
loop_
_entity_poly.entity_id
_entity_poly.type
_entity_poly.pdbx_seq_one_letter_code
_entity_poly.pdbx_strand_id
1 'polypeptide(L)'
;STWDGAAGGSFATHAIHIHDLLYQVLGNPTSVFAQASNFVNGYETEDLGVVLMNFSNGAMASSSVTLGSTEQMSRLRFCFAGLTAEGGRDPYNPGHEPWTFSHDDSDQQARINDELANFSPRPERFPGQFLRIYEALAGKGQTPVSLEDARRSIELLTAAYWSVKTGEIVQLPISSDHPFYSGWIETMKQEFGKTLS
;
A
#
# COMPACT_ATOMS: atom_id res chain seq x y z
N SER A 1 9.47 16.48 1.33
CA SER A 1 9.60 15.88 -0.02
C SER A 1 9.23 16.93 -1.06
N THR A 2 9.74 16.83 -2.29
CA THR A 2 9.42 17.74 -3.42
C THR A 2 8.76 16.96 -4.55
N TRP A 3 7.91 17.63 -5.33
CA TRP A 3 7.25 16.99 -6.47
C TRP A 3 8.25 16.49 -7.52
N ASP A 4 9.27 17.30 -7.83
CA ASP A 4 10.28 16.96 -8.84
C ASP A 4 11.22 15.84 -8.40
N GLY A 5 11.51 15.73 -7.10
CA GLY A 5 12.49 14.79 -6.57
C GLY A 5 11.92 13.41 -6.26
N ALA A 6 10.67 13.35 -5.80
CA ALA A 6 10.06 12.13 -5.28
C ALA A 6 8.75 11.73 -5.97
N ALA A 7 8.30 12.51 -6.96
CA ALA A 7 7.01 12.35 -7.65
C ALA A 7 5.78 12.39 -6.72
N GLY A 8 5.95 12.81 -5.46
CA GLY A 8 4.92 12.75 -4.44
C GLY A 8 5.46 12.80 -3.02
N GLY A 9 4.56 12.80 -2.06
CA GLY A 9 4.85 12.83 -0.64
C GLY A 9 4.77 11.46 0.00
N SER A 10 4.13 11.39 1.16
CA SER A 10 4.05 10.17 1.96
C SER A 10 3.32 9.02 1.25
N PHE A 11 2.42 9.28 0.29
CA PHE A 11 1.82 8.22 -0.53
C PHE A 11 2.86 7.55 -1.43
N ALA A 12 3.61 8.33 -2.20
CA ALA A 12 4.58 7.82 -3.17
C ALA A 12 5.87 7.27 -2.53
N THR A 13 6.21 7.68 -1.31
CA THR A 13 7.52 7.39 -0.70
C THR A 13 7.47 6.46 0.51
N HIS A 14 6.38 6.44 1.27
CA HIS A 14 6.28 5.64 2.50
C HIS A 14 5.16 4.60 2.40
N ALA A 15 3.97 5.00 1.95
CA ALA A 15 2.82 4.12 1.89
C ALA A 15 2.85 3.17 0.69
N ILE A 16 3.60 3.50 -0.38
CA ILE A 16 3.60 2.72 -1.63
C ILE A 16 3.87 1.23 -1.42
N HIS A 17 4.85 0.87 -0.58
CA HIS A 17 5.16 -0.53 -0.27
C HIS A 17 4.04 -1.24 0.49
N ILE A 18 3.34 -0.52 1.37
CA ILE A 18 2.20 -1.06 2.12
C ILE A 18 1.02 -1.26 1.16
N HIS A 19 0.79 -0.32 0.25
CA HIS A 19 -0.26 -0.44 -0.76
C HIS A 19 -0.01 -1.63 -1.70
N ASP A 20 1.23 -1.88 -2.10
CA ASP A 20 1.59 -3.07 -2.88
C ASP A 20 1.27 -4.38 -2.12
N LEU A 21 1.52 -4.41 -0.80
CA LEU A 21 1.17 -5.56 0.04
C LEU A 21 -0.35 -5.75 0.15
N LEU A 22 -1.13 -4.66 0.19
CA LEU A 22 -2.60 -4.75 0.16
C LEU A 22 -3.09 -5.42 -1.13
N TYR A 23 -2.47 -5.11 -2.28
CA TYR A 23 -2.80 -5.75 -3.56
C TYR A 23 -2.49 -7.25 -3.53
N GLN A 24 -1.36 -7.65 -2.95
CA GLN A 24 -0.99 -9.06 -2.80
C GLN A 24 -2.00 -9.85 -1.95
N VAL A 25 -2.57 -9.23 -0.92
CA VAL A 25 -3.47 -9.91 0.04
C VAL A 25 -4.94 -9.86 -0.40
N LEU A 26 -5.41 -8.71 -0.89
CA LEU A 26 -6.83 -8.45 -1.16
C LEU A 26 -7.18 -8.44 -2.65
N GLY A 27 -6.19 -8.45 -3.54
CA GLY A 27 -6.36 -8.31 -4.98
C GLY A 27 -6.48 -6.85 -5.43
N ASN A 28 -7.03 -6.63 -6.61
CA ASN A 28 -7.12 -5.28 -7.19
C ASN A 28 -8.31 -4.49 -6.59
N PRO A 29 -8.09 -3.25 -6.12
CA PRO A 29 -9.17 -2.36 -5.78
C PRO A 29 -9.94 -1.93 -7.04
N THR A 30 -11.22 -1.66 -6.83
CA THR A 30 -12.20 -1.19 -7.84
C THR A 30 -12.44 0.30 -7.73
N SER A 31 -12.22 0.89 -6.56
CA SER A 31 -12.31 2.34 -6.38
C SER A 31 -11.47 2.83 -5.21
N VAL A 32 -11.06 4.10 -5.27
CA VAL A 32 -10.23 4.77 -4.29
C VAL A 32 -10.85 6.11 -3.92
N PHE A 33 -10.83 6.45 -2.63
CA PHE A 33 -11.03 7.80 -2.13
C PHE A 33 -9.85 8.20 -1.27
N ALA A 34 -9.28 9.39 -1.47
CA ALA A 34 -8.12 9.84 -0.73
C ALA A 34 -8.21 11.32 -0.36
N GLN A 35 -7.67 11.65 0.81
CA GLN A 35 -7.43 13.01 1.24
C GLN A 35 -6.00 13.12 1.77
N ALA A 36 -5.38 14.27 1.54
CA ALA A 36 -3.99 14.49 1.94
C ALA A 36 -3.74 15.96 2.25
N SER A 37 -2.75 16.21 3.10
CA SER A 37 -2.27 17.55 3.43
C SER A 37 -0.77 17.53 3.74
N ASN A 38 -0.17 18.72 3.82
CA ASN A 38 1.22 18.95 4.18
C ASN A 38 1.35 19.77 5.48
N PHE A 39 0.30 19.82 6.30
CA PHE A 39 0.21 20.76 7.41
C PHE A 39 1.18 20.47 8.56
N VAL A 40 1.73 19.26 8.64
CA VAL A 40 2.59 18.88 9.76
C VAL A 40 3.98 19.50 9.63
N ASN A 41 4.61 19.39 8.46
CA ASN A 41 5.99 19.77 8.21
C ASN A 41 6.13 20.84 7.12
N GLY A 42 5.07 21.17 6.39
CA GLY A 42 5.07 22.23 5.38
C GLY A 42 5.87 21.90 4.11
N TYR A 43 5.98 20.61 3.74
CA TYR A 43 6.62 20.19 2.49
C TYR A 43 5.82 20.63 1.25
N GLU A 44 6.43 20.57 0.06
CA GLU A 44 5.71 20.84 -1.20
C GLU A 44 4.63 19.78 -1.49
N THR A 45 4.87 18.55 -1.06
CA THR A 45 4.01 17.38 -1.23
C THR A 45 3.30 17.03 0.08
N GLU A 46 2.38 16.07 0.05
CA GLU A 46 1.71 15.58 1.26
C GLU A 46 2.67 14.96 2.27
N ASP A 47 2.39 15.18 3.56
CA ASP A 47 3.05 14.52 4.69
C ASP A 47 2.05 13.84 5.63
N LEU A 48 0.76 14.03 5.37
CA LEU A 48 -0.37 13.38 6.00
C LEU A 48 -1.34 12.95 4.89
N GLY A 49 -1.81 11.72 4.95
CA GLY A 49 -2.77 11.22 3.98
C GLY A 49 -3.60 10.07 4.53
N VAL A 50 -4.83 9.98 4.02
CA VAL A 50 -5.74 8.87 4.26
C VAL A 50 -6.29 8.37 2.93
N VAL A 51 -6.45 7.06 2.82
CA VAL A 51 -6.95 6.38 1.63
C VAL A 51 -7.98 5.33 2.04
N LEU A 52 -9.10 5.28 1.34
CA LEU A 52 -10.10 4.23 1.38
C LEU A 52 -10.11 3.49 0.04
N MET A 53 -10.10 2.16 0.08
CA MET A 53 -10.11 1.27 -1.09
C MET A 53 -11.26 0.28 -0.98
N ASN A 54 -12.00 0.11 -2.08
CA ASN A 54 -13.02 -0.94 -2.22
C ASN A 54 -12.52 -2.03 -3.17
N PHE A 55 -12.80 -3.29 -2.89
CA PHE A 55 -12.36 -4.44 -3.68
C PHE A 55 -13.56 -5.17 -4.30
N SER A 56 -13.35 -5.85 -5.43
CA SER A 56 -14.41 -6.55 -6.17
C SER A 56 -15.02 -7.73 -5.39
N ASN A 57 -14.31 -8.25 -4.40
CA ASN A 57 -14.77 -9.30 -3.48
C ASN A 57 -15.60 -8.77 -2.29
N GLY A 58 -15.89 -7.46 -2.26
CA GLY A 58 -16.62 -6.80 -1.17
C GLY A 58 -15.77 -6.41 0.04
N ALA A 59 -14.46 -6.67 0.02
CA ALA A 59 -13.55 -6.17 1.05
C ALA A 59 -13.40 -4.64 0.94
N MET A 60 -13.02 -4.04 2.06
CA MET A 60 -12.63 -2.63 2.15
C MET A 60 -11.32 -2.54 2.91
N ALA A 61 -10.45 -1.61 2.51
CA ALA A 61 -9.24 -1.28 3.24
C ALA A 61 -9.16 0.22 3.47
N SER A 62 -8.68 0.61 4.66
CA SER A 62 -8.26 1.97 4.95
C SER A 62 -6.77 2.01 5.21
N SER A 63 -6.13 3.09 4.78
CA SER A 63 -4.72 3.37 5.01
C SER A 63 -4.59 4.80 5.50
N SER A 64 -3.76 5.00 6.52
CA SER A 64 -3.32 6.32 6.96
C SER A 64 -1.81 6.36 6.99
N VAL A 65 -1.24 7.47 6.55
CA VAL A 65 0.20 7.70 6.56
C VAL A 65 0.46 9.11 7.06
N THR A 66 1.43 9.26 7.96
CA THR A 66 1.85 10.56 8.47
C THR A 66 3.34 10.59 8.77
N LEU A 67 3.98 11.71 8.46
CA LEU A 67 5.35 12.02 8.88
C LEU A 67 5.37 12.81 10.19
N GLY A 68 4.22 12.99 10.84
CA GLY A 68 4.08 13.69 12.12
C GLY A 68 4.13 12.80 13.36
N SER A 69 4.28 11.49 13.18
CA SER A 69 4.36 10.56 14.31
C SER A 69 5.74 10.63 14.97
N THR A 70 5.79 10.93 16.27
CA THR A 70 7.04 10.90 17.05
C THR A 70 7.66 9.51 17.08
N GLU A 71 6.82 8.47 17.18
CA GLU A 71 7.25 7.07 17.08
C GLU A 71 7.04 6.57 15.65
N GLN A 72 8.12 6.12 15.01
CA GLN A 72 8.04 5.54 13.68
C GLN A 72 7.45 4.13 13.78
N MET A 73 6.38 3.87 13.03
CA MET A 73 5.79 2.55 12.95
C MET A 73 5.07 2.33 11.63
N SER A 74 5.02 1.06 11.22
CA SER A 74 4.14 0.56 10.17
C SER A 74 3.38 -0.62 10.75
N ARG A 75 2.05 -0.67 10.57
CA ARG A 75 1.20 -1.75 11.08
C ARG A 75 0.22 -2.17 10.01
N LEU A 76 0.12 -3.47 9.79
CA LEU A 76 -0.85 -4.10 8.91
C LEU A 76 -1.84 -4.89 9.75
N ARG A 77 -3.13 -4.76 9.45
CA ARG A 77 -4.18 -5.55 10.10
C ARG A 77 -5.19 -5.99 9.06
N PHE A 78 -5.36 -7.30 8.94
CA PHE A 78 -6.30 -7.94 8.04
C PHE A 78 -7.34 -8.69 8.84
N CYS A 79 -8.61 -8.43 8.56
CA CYS A 79 -9.73 -9.08 9.23
C CYS A 79 -10.48 -9.94 8.20
N PHE A 80 -10.29 -11.25 8.29
CA PHE A 80 -10.99 -12.23 7.46
C PHE A 80 -12.10 -12.91 8.26
N ALA A 81 -13.01 -13.60 7.55
CA ALA A 81 -14.05 -14.38 8.20
C ALA A 81 -13.51 -15.48 9.13
N GLY A 82 -12.31 -16.00 8.86
CA GLY A 82 -11.71 -17.12 9.60
C GLY A 82 -10.49 -16.78 10.45
N LEU A 83 -9.97 -15.55 10.42
CA LEU A 83 -8.90 -15.08 11.32
C LEU A 83 -8.71 -13.56 11.23
N THR A 84 -8.10 -12.98 12.26
CA THR A 84 -7.45 -11.67 12.21
C THR A 84 -5.94 -11.88 12.14
N ALA A 85 -5.28 -11.30 11.12
CA ALA A 85 -3.84 -11.25 11.02
C ALA A 85 -3.36 -9.82 11.31
N GLU A 86 -2.39 -9.67 12.20
CA GLU A 86 -1.85 -8.36 12.56
C GLU A 86 -0.34 -8.41 12.68
N GLY A 87 0.33 -7.51 11.94
CA GLY A 87 1.78 -7.34 11.98
C GLY A 87 2.22 -6.47 13.16
N GLY A 88 3.54 -6.48 13.39
CA GLY A 88 4.18 -5.67 14.40
C GLY A 88 4.16 -4.17 14.12
N ARG A 89 5.10 -3.45 14.74
CA ARG A 89 5.24 -1.99 14.60
C ARG A 89 6.57 -1.57 13.96
N ASP A 90 7.33 -2.51 13.38
CA ASP A 90 8.59 -2.18 12.70
C ASP A 90 8.31 -1.22 11.52
N PRO A 91 8.85 0.00 11.54
CA PRO A 91 8.57 0.99 10.51
C PRO A 91 9.06 0.60 9.12
N TYR A 92 10.14 -0.19 9.03
CA TYR A 92 10.84 -0.48 7.78
C TYR A 92 10.68 -1.94 7.32
N ASN A 93 10.13 -2.81 8.17
CA ASN A 93 9.85 -4.22 7.83
C ASN A 93 8.45 -4.67 8.23
N PRO A 94 7.37 -4.04 7.73
CA PRO A 94 6.01 -4.38 8.17
C PRO A 94 5.60 -5.83 7.85
N GLY A 95 6.31 -6.51 6.95
CA GLY A 95 6.09 -7.91 6.62
C GLY A 95 6.79 -8.91 7.54
N HIS A 96 7.78 -8.48 8.34
CA HIS A 96 8.53 -9.37 9.22
C HIS A 96 7.84 -9.56 10.57
N GLU A 97 8.21 -10.63 11.26
CA GLU A 97 7.79 -10.88 12.64
C GLU A 97 8.06 -9.68 13.56
N PRO A 98 7.22 -9.47 14.59
CA PRO A 98 6.15 -10.35 15.04
C PRO A 98 4.86 -10.21 14.21
N TRP A 99 4.16 -11.33 14.00
CA TRP A 99 2.78 -11.36 13.53
C TRP A 99 1.91 -12.12 14.53
N THR A 100 0.67 -11.69 14.68
CA THR A 100 -0.35 -12.42 15.43
C THR A 100 -1.46 -12.85 14.48
N PHE A 101 -1.90 -14.09 14.64
CA PHE A 101 -3.01 -14.67 13.89
C PHE A 101 -4.01 -15.20 14.92
N SER A 102 -5.16 -14.55 15.02
CA SER A 102 -6.11 -14.77 16.10
C SER A 102 -7.51 -15.09 15.60
N HIS A 103 -8.22 -15.90 16.40
CA HIS A 103 -9.63 -16.18 16.29
C HIS A 103 -10.24 -16.29 17.69
N ASP A 104 -11.51 -15.94 17.86
CA ASP A 104 -12.19 -15.98 19.16
C ASP A 104 -12.69 -17.39 19.54
N ASP A 105 -13.07 -18.19 18.56
CA ASP A 105 -13.29 -19.64 18.70
C ASP A 105 -11.97 -20.42 18.91
N SER A 106 -11.93 -21.23 19.96
CA SER A 106 -10.74 -22.01 20.35
C SER A 106 -10.37 -23.10 19.36
N ASP A 107 -11.34 -23.72 18.68
CA ASP A 107 -11.07 -24.78 17.72
C ASP A 107 -10.46 -24.19 16.45
N GLN A 108 -10.93 -23.02 16.00
CA GLN A 108 -10.28 -22.28 14.92
C GLN A 108 -8.88 -21.79 15.32
N GLN A 109 -8.70 -21.29 16.55
CA GLN A 109 -7.37 -20.88 17.02
C GLN A 109 -6.38 -22.05 17.04
N ALA A 110 -6.81 -23.25 17.45
CA ALA A 110 -5.98 -24.44 17.41
C ALA A 110 -5.53 -24.77 15.97
N ARG A 111 -6.45 -24.70 15.00
CA ARG A 111 -6.14 -24.91 13.57
C ARG A 111 -5.11 -23.90 13.05
N ILE A 112 -5.28 -22.62 13.39
CA ILE A 112 -4.32 -21.56 13.02
C ILE A 112 -2.93 -21.90 13.56
N ASN A 113 -2.84 -22.30 14.84
CA ASN A 113 -1.57 -22.64 15.46
C ASN A 113 -0.91 -23.87 14.81
N ASP A 114 -1.69 -24.90 14.46
CA ASP A 114 -1.20 -26.11 13.80
C ASP A 114 -0.65 -25.81 12.40
N GLU A 115 -1.31 -24.94 11.63
CA GLU A 115 -0.82 -24.51 10.31
C GLU A 115 0.48 -23.70 10.43
N LEU A 116 0.55 -22.78 11.40
CA LEU A 116 1.75 -21.97 11.66
C LEU A 116 2.93 -22.79 12.17
N ALA A 117 2.69 -23.90 12.87
CA ALA A 117 3.76 -24.78 13.36
C ALA A 117 4.61 -25.40 12.24
N ASN A 118 4.03 -25.55 11.04
CA ASN A 118 4.70 -26.09 9.86
C ASN A 118 5.23 -25.00 8.91
N PHE A 119 4.99 -23.72 9.23
CA PHE A 119 5.48 -22.62 8.42
C PHE A 119 6.99 -22.45 8.57
N SER A 120 7.70 -22.37 7.43
CA SER A 120 9.12 -22.05 7.40
C SER A 120 9.34 -20.81 6.56
N PRO A 121 9.81 -19.69 7.16
CA PRO A 121 10.02 -18.47 6.41
C PRO A 121 11.16 -18.66 5.41
N ARG A 122 10.96 -18.13 4.20
CA ARG A 122 12.04 -17.97 3.22
C ARG A 122 12.83 -16.69 3.54
N PRO A 123 14.06 -16.54 3.04
CA PRO A 123 14.79 -15.28 3.18
C PRO A 123 13.94 -14.09 2.70
N GLU A 124 13.96 -13.01 3.47
CA GLU A 124 13.21 -11.80 3.19
C GLU A 124 14.08 -10.71 2.55
N ARG A 125 13.47 -9.57 2.21
CA ARG A 125 14.16 -8.36 1.70
C ARG A 125 15.09 -8.67 0.53
N PHE A 126 16.26 -8.04 0.46
CA PHE A 126 17.21 -8.23 -0.63
C PHE A 126 17.63 -9.70 -0.82
N PRO A 127 18.01 -10.47 0.22
CA PRO A 127 18.27 -11.90 0.05
C PRO A 127 17.12 -12.67 -0.61
N GLY A 128 15.87 -12.43 -0.16
CA GLY A 128 14.68 -13.03 -0.75
C GLY A 128 14.43 -12.60 -2.19
N GLN A 129 14.60 -11.30 -2.48
CA GLN A 129 14.46 -10.74 -3.81
C GLN A 129 15.47 -11.34 -4.79
N PHE A 130 16.76 -11.34 -4.44
CA PHE A 130 17.81 -11.92 -5.29
C PHE A 130 17.62 -13.42 -5.48
N LEU A 131 17.17 -14.14 -4.45
CA LEU A 131 16.84 -15.56 -4.56
C LEU A 131 15.71 -15.81 -5.57
N ARG A 132 14.61 -15.05 -5.48
CA ARG A 132 13.46 -15.18 -6.40
C ARG A 132 13.82 -14.76 -7.83
N ILE A 133 14.66 -13.73 -8.00
CA ILE A 133 15.19 -13.34 -9.32
C ILE A 133 16.02 -14.48 -9.91
N TYR A 134 16.93 -15.05 -9.12
CA TYR A 134 17.73 -16.19 -9.55
C TYR A 134 16.85 -17.39 -9.96
N GLU A 135 15.84 -17.73 -9.17
CA GLU A 135 14.89 -18.81 -9.48
C GLU A 135 14.15 -18.55 -10.80
N ALA A 136 13.69 -17.33 -11.03
CA ALA A 136 13.03 -16.94 -12.27
C ALA A 136 13.98 -17.07 -13.49
N LEU A 137 15.21 -16.55 -13.38
CA LEU A 137 16.23 -16.64 -14.44
C LEU A 137 16.67 -18.08 -14.72
N ALA A 138 16.64 -18.94 -13.69
CA ALA A 138 16.93 -20.37 -13.82
C ALA A 138 15.75 -21.20 -14.35
N GLY A 139 14.63 -20.58 -14.73
CA GLY A 139 13.43 -21.25 -15.23
C GLY A 139 12.66 -22.04 -14.15
N LYS A 140 12.87 -21.73 -12.87
CA LYS A 140 12.26 -22.41 -11.72
C LYS A 140 11.04 -21.66 -11.16
N GLY A 141 10.60 -20.59 -11.81
CA GLY A 141 9.47 -19.78 -11.37
C GLY A 141 9.24 -18.56 -12.26
N GLN A 142 8.27 -17.75 -11.87
CA GLN A 142 8.00 -16.46 -12.48
C GLN A 142 8.84 -15.36 -11.81
N THR A 143 9.00 -14.22 -12.50
CA THR A 143 9.59 -13.03 -11.89
C THR A 143 8.79 -12.59 -10.68
N PRO A 144 9.44 -12.19 -9.56
CA PRO A 144 8.73 -11.87 -8.32
C PRO A 144 7.82 -10.63 -8.41
N VAL A 145 8.08 -9.74 -9.37
CA VAL A 145 7.29 -8.55 -9.66
C VAL A 145 7.21 -8.42 -11.18
N SER A 146 6.01 -8.21 -11.71
CA SER A 146 5.76 -8.00 -13.14
C SER A 146 5.65 -6.51 -13.49
N LEU A 147 5.67 -6.18 -14.78
CA LEU A 147 5.35 -4.82 -15.24
C LEU A 147 3.89 -4.43 -14.93
N GLU A 148 3.00 -5.41 -14.84
CA GLU A 148 1.61 -5.19 -14.46
C GLU A 148 1.50 -4.76 -13.00
N ASP A 149 2.30 -5.37 -12.11
CA ASP A 149 2.34 -4.97 -10.70
C ASP A 149 2.84 -3.53 -10.56
N ALA A 150 3.92 -3.16 -11.25
CA ALA A 150 4.42 -1.79 -11.24
C ALA A 150 3.39 -0.78 -11.79
N ARG A 151 2.66 -1.18 -12.85
CA ARG A 151 1.58 -0.36 -13.42
C ARG A 151 0.46 -0.13 -12.42
N ARG A 152 0.05 -1.18 -11.68
CA ARG A 152 -1.01 -1.11 -10.66
C ARG A 152 -0.64 -0.16 -9.52
N SER A 153 0.61 -0.15 -9.06
CA SER A 153 1.08 0.78 -8.01
C SER A 153 1.00 2.24 -8.47
N ILE A 154 1.46 2.53 -9.70
CA ILE A 154 1.38 3.87 -10.31
C ILE A 154 -0.08 4.28 -10.51
N GLU A 155 -0.93 3.34 -10.93
CA GLU A 155 -2.35 3.55 -11.15
C GLU A 155 -3.09 3.90 -9.86
N LEU A 156 -2.76 3.24 -8.75
CA LEU A 156 -3.29 3.57 -7.42
C LEU A 156 -2.92 5.00 -7.02
N LEU A 157 -1.65 5.38 -7.16
CA LEU A 157 -1.20 6.74 -6.85
C LEU A 157 -1.87 7.78 -7.75
N THR A 158 -2.05 7.46 -9.03
CA THR A 158 -2.77 8.31 -9.98
C THR A 158 -4.20 8.57 -9.50
N ALA A 159 -4.90 7.50 -9.11
CA ALA A 159 -6.27 7.60 -8.58
C ALA A 159 -6.32 8.37 -7.25
N ALA A 160 -5.38 8.10 -6.34
CA ALA A 160 -5.29 8.77 -5.06
C ALA A 160 -5.04 10.29 -5.22
N TYR A 161 -4.08 10.70 -6.05
CA TYR A 161 -3.84 12.13 -6.29
C TYR A 161 -4.99 12.82 -7.00
N TRP A 162 -5.67 12.13 -7.93
CA TRP A 162 -6.89 12.67 -8.52
C TRP A 162 -8.00 12.86 -7.49
N SER A 163 -8.19 11.87 -6.61
CA SER A 163 -9.15 11.95 -5.51
C SER A 163 -8.83 13.11 -4.55
N VAL A 164 -7.55 13.29 -4.18
CA VAL A 164 -7.09 14.43 -3.38
C VAL A 164 -7.41 15.77 -4.05
N LYS A 165 -7.20 15.86 -5.36
CA LYS A 165 -7.46 17.08 -6.13
C LYS A 165 -8.96 17.40 -6.27
N THR A 166 -9.80 16.38 -6.44
CA THR A 166 -11.21 16.57 -6.84
C THR A 166 -12.19 16.40 -5.69
N GLY A 167 -11.78 15.69 -4.62
CA GLY A 167 -12.68 15.24 -3.57
C GLY A 167 -13.62 14.12 -4.01
N GLU A 168 -13.34 13.44 -5.12
CA GLU A 168 -14.21 12.41 -5.70
C GLU A 168 -13.69 10.99 -5.43
N ILE A 169 -14.60 10.01 -5.48
CA ILE A 169 -14.24 8.59 -5.54
C ILE A 169 -13.82 8.26 -6.96
N VAL A 170 -12.63 7.68 -7.13
CA VAL A 170 -12.04 7.35 -8.43
C VAL A 170 -12.17 5.87 -8.68
N GLN A 171 -12.70 5.50 -9.86
CA GLN A 171 -12.81 4.11 -10.27
C GLN A 171 -11.50 3.60 -10.86
N LEU A 172 -11.22 2.32 -10.66
CA LEU A 172 -10.06 1.61 -11.18
C LEU A 172 -10.50 0.47 -12.12
N PRO A 173 -9.73 0.15 -13.18
CA PRO A 173 -8.44 0.75 -13.56
C PRO A 173 -8.57 2.15 -14.17
N ILE A 174 -7.46 2.91 -14.22
CA ILE A 174 -7.42 4.25 -14.82
C ILE A 174 -7.39 4.12 -16.34
N SER A 175 -8.33 4.78 -17.00
CA SER A 175 -8.43 4.80 -18.46
C SER A 175 -7.35 5.69 -19.11
N SER A 176 -7.03 5.42 -20.38
CA SER A 176 -5.98 6.15 -21.12
C SER A 176 -6.30 7.62 -21.39
N ASP A 177 -7.57 8.00 -21.29
CA ASP A 177 -8.06 9.37 -21.42
C ASP A 177 -8.13 10.12 -20.07
N HIS A 178 -7.80 9.47 -18.96
CA HIS A 178 -7.80 10.10 -17.65
C HIS A 178 -6.82 11.29 -17.61
N PRO A 179 -7.17 12.44 -17.01
CA PRO A 179 -6.32 13.64 -17.05
C PRO A 179 -4.92 13.45 -16.45
N PHE A 180 -4.77 12.54 -15.48
CA PHE A 180 -3.47 12.19 -14.87
C PHE A 180 -2.80 10.97 -15.52
N TYR A 181 -3.31 10.44 -16.64
CA TYR A 181 -2.75 9.23 -17.27
C TYR A 181 -1.27 9.40 -17.66
N SER A 182 -0.89 10.58 -18.15
CA SER A 182 0.50 10.90 -18.50
C SER A 182 1.34 11.41 -17.33
N GLY A 183 0.80 11.42 -16.11
CA GLY A 183 1.45 11.91 -14.90
C GLY A 183 0.65 13.00 -14.19
N TRP A 184 0.84 13.08 -12.87
CA TRP A 184 0.15 14.02 -11.97
C TRP A 184 1.08 15.16 -11.47
N ILE A 185 2.39 14.98 -11.57
CA ILE A 185 3.41 15.78 -10.86
C ILE A 185 3.24 17.28 -11.13
N GLU A 186 3.22 17.70 -12.39
CA GLU A 186 3.12 19.13 -12.76
C GLU A 186 1.81 19.76 -12.28
N THR A 187 0.69 19.04 -12.37
CA THR A 187 -0.60 19.54 -11.90
C THR A 187 -0.61 19.66 -10.38
N MET A 188 -0.18 18.62 -9.67
CA MET A 188 -0.19 18.61 -8.21
C MET A 188 0.77 19.66 -7.62
N LYS A 189 1.92 19.89 -8.25
CA LYS A 189 2.85 20.97 -7.88
C LYS A 189 2.20 22.35 -7.91
N GLN A 190 1.26 22.58 -8.82
CA GLN A 190 0.57 23.87 -8.97
C GLN A 190 -0.68 23.99 -8.08
N GLU A 191 -1.28 22.88 -7.67
CA GLU A 191 -2.64 22.85 -7.13
C GLU A 191 -2.77 22.28 -5.72
N PHE A 192 -1.86 21.42 -5.24
CA PHE A 192 -2.02 20.65 -4.00
C PHE A 192 -2.37 21.48 -2.76
N GLY A 193 -1.78 22.68 -2.62
CA GLY A 193 -2.06 23.59 -1.49
C GLY A 193 -3.24 24.55 -1.71
N LYS A 194 -3.83 24.60 -2.91
CA LYS A 194 -4.95 25.50 -3.24
C LYS A 194 -6.31 24.85 -2.99
N THR A 195 -6.35 23.52 -2.90
CA THR A 195 -7.56 22.73 -2.66
C THR A 195 -7.98 22.65 -1.18
N LEU A 196 -7.12 23.11 -0.26
CA LEU A 196 -7.31 23.03 1.19
C LEU A 196 -7.85 24.32 1.83
N SER A 197 -8.21 25.34 1.02
CA SER A 197 -8.75 26.63 1.46
C SER A 197 -10.23 26.79 1.21
#